data_AF-A0A384W1I8-F1
#
_entry.id   AF-A0A384W1I8-F1
#
_cell.length_a   1.000
_cell.length_b   1.000
_cell.length_c   1.000
_cell.angle_alpha   90.00
_cell.angle_beta   90.00
_cell.angle_gamma   90.00
#
_symmetry.space_group_name_H-M   'P 1'
#
loop_
_entity.id
_entity.type
_entity.pdbx_description
1 polymer ?
#
loop_
_entity_poly.entity_id
_entity_poly.type
_entity_poly.pdbx_seq_one_letter_code
_entity_poly.pdbx_strand_id
1 'polypeptide(L)'
;MVSLFLSVSVFWLVAVVMMGVCLMLSMMGQWSREKVSPYECGFDPILSARSSFSLRFFLLGVLFLVFDVEVVMVVPLLFVLYGGAEVVGVVCLVGFLHVLTIGCLYERRDGSMDWVSEL
;
A
#
# COMPACT_ATOMS: atom_id res chain seq x y z
N MET A 1 -5.96 -26.50 6.45
CA MET A 1 -5.83 -26.04 5.05
C MET A 1 -7.17 -26.00 4.34
N VAL A 2 -7.94 -27.10 4.26
CA VAL A 2 -9.28 -27.10 3.61
C VAL A 2 -10.25 -26.08 4.23
N SER A 3 -10.27 -25.94 5.55
CA SER A 3 -11.09 -24.91 6.24
C SER A 3 -10.72 -23.47 5.85
N LEU A 4 -9.43 -23.18 5.64
CA LEU A 4 -8.97 -21.87 5.19
C LEU A 4 -9.41 -21.60 3.74
N PHE A 5 -9.24 -22.57 2.85
CA PHE A 5 -9.72 -22.45 1.47
C PHE A 5 -11.23 -22.23 1.40
N LEU A 6 -12.01 -22.93 2.22
CA LEU A 6 -13.45 -22.73 2.34
C LEU A 6 -13.80 -21.33 2.86
N SER A 7 -13.08 -20.82 3.85
CA SER A 7 -13.34 -19.46 4.36
C SER A 7 -13.09 -18.39 3.30
N VAL A 8 -11.98 -18.48 2.55
CA VAL A 8 -11.63 -17.52 1.50
C VAL A 8 -12.64 -17.58 0.35
N SER A 9 -13.05 -18.77 -0.08
CA SER A 9 -14.03 -18.91 -1.16
C SER A 9 -15.40 -18.34 -0.78
N VAL A 10 -15.82 -18.51 0.48
CA VAL A 10 -17.08 -17.91 0.99
C VAL A 10 -17.00 -16.39 0.96
N PHE A 11 -15.91 -15.77 1.42
CA PHE A 11 -15.74 -14.30 1.34
C PHE A 11 -15.82 -13.78 -0.09
N TRP A 12 -15.14 -14.48 -1.01
CA TRP A 12 -15.17 -14.12 -2.43
C TRP A 12 -16.58 -14.21 -3.02
N LEU A 13 -17.32 -15.28 -2.69
CA LEU A 13 -18.68 -15.47 -3.15
C LEU A 13 -19.62 -14.39 -2.62
N VAL A 14 -19.50 -14.02 -1.34
CA VAL A 14 -20.31 -12.93 -0.76
C VAL A 14 -19.99 -11.59 -1.46
N ALA A 15 -18.72 -11.28 -1.72
CA ALA A 15 -18.35 -10.05 -2.41
C ALA A 15 -18.93 -9.97 -3.84
N VAL A 16 -18.88 -11.07 -4.60
CA VAL A 16 -19.46 -11.15 -5.95
C VAL A 16 -20.97 -11.02 -5.92
N VAL A 17 -21.64 -11.69 -4.98
CA VAL A 17 -23.11 -11.60 -4.83
C VAL A 17 -23.52 -10.18 -4.48
N MET A 18 -22.83 -9.52 -3.54
CA MET A 18 -23.09 -8.13 -3.17
C MET A 18 -22.88 -7.19 -4.34
N MET A 19 -21.80 -7.35 -5.11
CA MET A 19 -21.57 -6.58 -6.33
C MET A 19 -22.70 -6.80 -7.35
N GLY A 20 -23.15 -8.04 -7.55
CA GLY A 20 -24.24 -8.38 -8.45
C GLY A 20 -25.56 -7.72 -8.04
N VAL A 21 -25.92 -7.77 -6.75
CA VAL A 21 -27.11 -7.11 -6.21
C VAL A 21 -27.03 -5.59 -6.41
N CYS A 22 -25.88 -4.96 -6.09
CA CYS A 22 -25.68 -3.53 -6.30
C CYS A 22 -25.83 -3.13 -7.78
N LEU A 23 -25.31 -3.92 -8.71
CA LEU A 23 -25.47 -3.67 -10.14
C LEU A 23 -26.93 -3.82 -10.59
N MET A 24 -27.63 -4.87 -10.15
CA MET A 24 -29.05 -5.05 -10.46
C MET A 24 -29.90 -3.88 -9.96
N LEU A 25 -29.65 -3.40 -8.74
CA LEU A 25 -30.32 -2.23 -8.18
C LEU A 25 -29.98 -0.95 -8.95
N SER A 26 -28.71 -0.77 -9.36
CA SER A 26 -28.28 0.39 -10.15
C SER A 26 -28.98 0.46 -11.50
N MET A 27 -29.24 -0.68 -12.16
CA MET A 27 -29.93 -0.72 -13.45
C MET A 27 -31.40 -0.32 -13.37
N MET A 28 -32.02 -0.41 -12.19
CA MET A 28 -33.39 0.05 -11.95
C MET A 28 -33.48 1.58 -11.78
N GLY A 29 -32.36 2.26 -11.59
CA GLY A 29 -32.30 3.71 -11.40
C GLY A 29 -32.46 4.51 -12.71
N GLN A 30 -32.97 5.74 -12.59
CA GLN A 30 -32.98 6.68 -13.72
C GLN A 30 -31.58 7.24 -13.97
N TRP A 31 -31.12 7.12 -15.21
CA TRP A 31 -29.87 7.70 -15.70
C TRP A 31 -30.04 9.20 -15.93
N SER A 32 -29.31 10.02 -15.17
CA SER A 32 -29.22 11.47 -15.38
C SER A 32 -27.77 11.84 -15.66
N ARG A 33 -27.55 12.77 -16.61
CA ARG A 33 -26.21 13.24 -16.98
C ARG A 33 -25.42 13.75 -15.77
N GLU A 34 -26.08 14.45 -14.85
CA GLU A 34 -25.45 15.01 -13.64
C GLU A 34 -25.01 13.93 -12.63
N LYS A 35 -25.66 12.76 -12.64
CA LYS A 35 -25.25 11.62 -11.79
C LYS A 35 -24.05 10.86 -12.36
N VAL A 36 -23.79 11.03 -13.67
CA VAL A 36 -22.71 10.36 -14.39
C VAL A 36 -21.49 11.29 -14.55
N SER A 37 -21.64 12.60 -14.33
CA SER A 37 -20.52 13.55 -14.32
C SER A 37 -19.69 13.45 -13.05
N PRO A 38 -18.37 13.77 -13.12
CA PRO A 38 -17.52 13.88 -11.94
C PRO A 38 -18.07 14.88 -10.93
N TYR A 39 -18.00 14.55 -9.65
CA TYR A 39 -18.44 15.45 -8.58
C TYR A 39 -17.28 16.33 -8.10
N GLU A 40 -17.35 17.64 -8.35
CA GLU A 40 -16.41 18.64 -7.83
C GLU A 40 -17.18 19.73 -7.05
N CYS A 41 -17.78 19.32 -5.93
CA CYS A 41 -18.57 20.21 -5.05
C CYS A 41 -19.74 20.93 -5.75
N GLY A 42 -20.30 20.34 -6.80
CA GLY A 42 -21.40 20.92 -7.58
C GLY A 42 -20.95 21.84 -8.73
N PHE A 43 -19.64 21.93 -8.98
CA PHE A 43 -19.08 22.63 -10.13
C PHE A 43 -18.59 21.65 -11.20
N ASP A 44 -18.49 22.15 -12.43
CA ASP A 44 -17.81 21.43 -13.51
C ASP A 44 -16.30 21.38 -13.21
N PRO A 45 -15.64 20.24 -13.45
CA PRO A 45 -14.25 20.08 -13.09
C PRO A 45 -13.33 21.02 -13.86
N ILE A 46 -12.46 21.74 -13.13
CA ILE A 46 -11.55 22.74 -13.72
C ILE A 46 -10.40 22.05 -14.47
N LEU A 47 -9.95 20.90 -13.95
CA LEU A 47 -8.88 20.08 -14.51
C LEU A 47 -9.35 18.64 -14.65
N SER A 48 -8.73 17.89 -15.56
CA SER A 48 -8.93 16.45 -15.60
C SER A 48 -8.41 15.80 -14.32
N ALA A 49 -9.04 14.72 -13.86
CA ALA A 49 -8.55 13.92 -12.73
C ALA A 49 -7.16 13.27 -12.98
N ARG A 50 -6.67 13.28 -14.22
CA ARG A 50 -5.35 12.77 -14.62
C ARG A 50 -4.32 13.89 -14.79
N SER A 51 -4.36 14.88 -13.91
CA SER A 51 -3.35 15.95 -13.87
C SER A 51 -2.04 15.46 -13.27
N SER A 52 -0.96 16.20 -13.52
CA SER A 52 0.36 15.91 -12.95
C SER A 52 0.28 15.92 -11.43
N PHE A 53 0.63 14.79 -10.83
CA PHE A 53 0.65 14.61 -9.39
C PHE A 53 2.03 14.96 -8.83
N SER A 54 2.11 15.24 -7.53
CA SER A 54 3.39 15.65 -6.93
C SER A 54 4.40 14.50 -6.91
N LEU A 55 5.65 14.80 -7.27
CA LEU A 55 6.75 13.82 -7.30
C LEU A 55 7.07 13.25 -5.91
N ARG A 56 6.74 13.95 -4.83
CA ARG A 56 7.04 13.51 -3.45
C ARG A 56 6.27 12.26 -3.06
N PHE A 57 5.00 12.15 -3.44
CA PHE A 57 4.25 10.91 -3.23
C PHE A 57 4.81 9.74 -4.05
N PHE A 58 5.34 10.00 -5.25
CA PHE A 58 6.02 8.97 -6.03
C PHE A 58 7.29 8.48 -5.32
N LEU A 59 8.09 9.40 -4.78
CA LEU A 59 9.28 9.07 -3.99
C LEU A 59 8.93 8.21 -2.76
N LEU A 60 7.84 8.53 -2.06
CA LEU A 60 7.34 7.71 -0.94
C LEU A 60 7.00 6.27 -1.38
N GLY A 61 6.41 6.11 -2.58
CA GLY A 61 6.11 4.79 -3.15
C GLY A 61 7.37 3.98 -3.48
N VAL A 62 8.41 4.62 -4.03
CA VAL A 62 9.71 3.97 -4.29
C VAL A 62 10.39 3.59 -2.98
N LEU A 63 10.39 4.48 -2.00
CA LEU A 63 10.96 4.23 -0.67
C LEU A 63 10.26 3.06 0.03
N PHE A 64 8.93 3.00 -0.04
CA PHE A 64 8.15 1.88 0.49
C PHE A 64 8.53 0.55 -0.17
N LEU A 65 8.70 0.54 -1.50
CA LEU A 65 9.07 -0.69 -2.23
C LEU A 65 10.44 -1.21 -1.78
N VAL A 66 11.43 -0.34 -1.62
CA VAL A 66 12.77 -0.74 -1.16
C VAL A 66 12.71 -1.28 0.27
N PHE A 67 12.04 -0.56 1.19
CA PHE A 67 11.90 -1.03 2.58
C PHE A 67 11.12 -2.35 2.70
N ASP A 68 10.11 -2.58 1.85
CA ASP A 68 9.35 -3.84 1.85
C ASP A 68 10.24 -5.03 1.49
N VAL A 69 11.10 -4.88 0.47
CA VAL A 69 12.09 -5.90 0.09
C VAL A 69 13.08 -6.16 1.22
N GLU A 70 13.55 -5.12 1.91
CA GLU A 70 14.47 -5.26 3.04
C GLU A 70 13.82 -6.00 4.22
N VAL A 71 12.54 -5.74 4.53
CA VAL A 71 11.80 -6.46 5.59
C VAL A 71 11.63 -7.94 5.23
N VAL A 72 11.37 -8.27 3.97
CA VAL A 72 11.30 -9.66 3.50
C VAL A 72 12.63 -10.39 3.75
N MET A 73 13.78 -9.71 3.64
CA MET A 73 15.10 -10.28 3.95
C MET A 73 15.34 -10.49 5.45
N VAL A 74 14.70 -9.72 6.33
CA VAL A 74 14.81 -9.89 7.80
C VAL A 74 14.13 -11.19 8.26
N VAL A 75 13.01 -11.59 7.65
CA VAL A 75 12.20 -12.72 8.11
C VAL A 75 12.99 -14.05 8.16
N PRO A 76 13.74 -14.47 7.13
CA PRO A 76 14.59 -15.66 7.20
C PRO A 76 15.66 -15.60 8.30
N LEU A 77 16.26 -14.43 8.54
CA LEU A 77 17.24 -14.23 9.61
C LEU A 77 16.64 -14.45 11.00
N LEU A 78 15.38 -14.04 11.21
CA LEU A 78 14.66 -14.31 12.46
C LEU A 78 14.43 -15.81 12.70
N PHE A 79 14.12 -16.57 11.64
CA PHE A 79 13.97 -18.03 11.74
C PHE A 79 15.29 -18.73 12.12
N VAL A 80 16.42 -18.27 11.59
CA VAL A 80 17.75 -18.80 11.95
C VAL A 80 18.04 -18.57 13.44
N LEU A 81 17.73 -17.38 13.96
CA LEU A 81 17.93 -17.08 15.39
C LEU A 81 17.07 -17.95 16.30
N TYR A 82 15.83 -18.24 15.89
CA TYR A 82 14.93 -19.09 16.67
C TYR A 82 15.36 -20.57 16.67
N GLY A 83 15.97 -21.05 15.58
CA GLY A 83 16.42 -22.44 15.42
C GLY A 83 17.69 -22.82 16.17
N GLY A 84 18.34 -21.86 16.83
CA GLY A 84 19.65 -22.01 17.48
C GLY A 84 20.54 -20.86 17.06
N ALA A 85 20.64 -19.83 17.90
CA ALA A 85 21.37 -18.62 17.58
C ALA A 85 22.88 -18.91 17.44
N GLU A 86 23.37 -18.93 16.21
CA GLU A 86 24.79 -18.78 15.94
C GLU A 86 25.17 -17.31 16.08
N VAL A 87 26.34 -17.04 16.68
CA VAL A 87 26.89 -15.67 16.84
C VAL A 87 26.91 -14.93 15.49
N VAL A 88 27.17 -15.66 14.40
CA VAL A 88 27.14 -15.15 13.03
C VAL A 88 25.76 -14.61 12.64
N GLY A 89 24.67 -15.34 12.95
CA GLY A 89 23.32 -14.92 12.63
C GLY A 89 22.91 -13.64 13.36
N VAL A 90 23.32 -13.50 14.62
CA VAL A 90 23.07 -12.28 15.42
C VAL A 90 23.84 -11.09 14.84
N VAL A 91 25.12 -11.28 14.51
CA VAL A 91 25.95 -10.22 13.90
C VAL A 91 25.39 -9.79 12.54
N CYS A 92 24.93 -10.72 11.71
CA CYS A 92 24.29 -10.41 10.43
C CYS A 92 22.99 -9.63 10.61
N LEU A 93 22.12 -10.01 11.55
CA LEU A 93 20.88 -9.27 11.81
C LEU A 93 21.18 -7.84 12.29
N VAL A 94 22.06 -7.69 13.27
CA VAL A 94 22.44 -6.36 13.79
C VAL A 94 23.06 -5.51 12.70
N GLY A 95 23.97 -6.07 11.89
CA GLY A 95 24.56 -5.39 10.75
C GLY A 95 23.53 -4.93 9.72
N PHE A 96 22.58 -5.81 9.38
CA PHE A 96 21.51 -5.50 8.43
C PHE A 96 20.59 -4.38 8.95
N LEU A 97 20.18 -4.45 10.22
CA LEU A 97 19.39 -3.39 10.86
C LEU A 97 20.16 -2.07 10.93
N HIS A 98 21.48 -2.11 11.07
CA HIS A 98 22.32 -0.91 11.06
C HIS A 98 22.31 -0.22 9.69
N VAL A 99 22.44 -0.99 8.60
CA VAL A 99 22.36 -0.48 7.23
C VAL A 99 20.98 0.14 6.96
N LEU A 100 19.90 -0.55 7.34
CA LEU A 100 18.52 -0.06 7.30
C LEU A 100 18.36 1.31 8.00
N THR A 101 18.90 1.40 9.23
CA THR A 101 18.81 2.62 10.03
C THR A 101 19.57 3.78 9.38
N ILE A 102 20.78 3.51 8.85
CA ILE A 102 21.59 4.52 8.16
C ILE A 102 20.90 5.01 6.89
N GLY A 103 20.36 4.09 6.07
CA GLY A 103 19.61 4.43 4.86
C GLY A 103 18.40 5.32 5.16
N CYS A 104 17.62 4.98 6.19
CA CYS A 104 16.48 5.79 6.63
C CYS A 104 16.90 7.18 7.13
N LEU A 105 18.01 7.28 7.88
CA LEU A 105 18.54 8.57 8.32
C LEU A 105 19.05 9.43 7.16
N TYR A 106 19.62 8.80 6.12
CA TYR A 106 20.07 9.49 4.91
C TYR A 106 18.88 10.11 4.15
N GLU A 107 17.85 9.30 3.87
CA GLU A 107 16.63 9.75 3.19
C GLU A 107 15.92 10.87 3.95
N ARG A 108 15.87 10.78 5.28
CA ARG A 108 15.32 11.85 6.12
C ARG A 108 16.11 13.15 6.00
N ARG A 109 17.43 13.09 5.87
CA ARG A 109 18.26 14.29 5.69
C ARG A 109 18.08 14.92 4.31
N ASP A 110 17.79 14.12 3.29
CA ASP A 110 17.53 14.60 1.93
C ASP A 110 16.12 15.25 1.79
N GLY A 111 15.29 15.14 2.82
CA GLY A 111 13.95 15.73 2.85
C GLY A 111 12.94 14.99 1.98
N SER A 112 13.25 13.77 1.52
CA SER A 112 12.34 12.94 0.71
C SER A 112 11.07 12.55 1.49
N MET A 113 11.17 12.50 2.82
CA MET A 113 10.07 12.24 3.75
C MET A 113 9.35 13.51 4.25
N ASP A 114 9.86 14.69 3.93
CA ASP A 114 9.30 15.94 4.43
C ASP A 114 8.12 16.38 3.55
N TRP A 115 6.97 16.51 4.20
CA TRP A 115 5.76 17.05 3.58
C TRP A 115 5.92 18.55 3.37
N VAL A 116 5.38 19.06 2.26
CA VAL A 116 5.25 20.50 2.06
C VAL A 116 4.23 21.00 3.08
N SER A 117 4.72 21.68 4.13
CA SER A 117 3.90 22.49 5.02
C SER A 117 4.01 23.95 4.59
N GLU A 118 3.76 24.25 3.32
CA GLU A 118 3.55 25.62 2.88
C GLU A 118 2.23 25.69 2.14
N LEU A 119 1.35 26.51 2.74
CA LEU A 119 0.12 27.03 2.14
C LEU A 119 0.47 27.98 0.99
#